data_AF-A0A8T3YV70-F1
#
_entry.id   AF-A0A8T3YV70-F1
#
_cell.length_a   1.000
_cell.length_b   1.000
_cell.length_c   1.000
_cell.angle_alpha   90.00
_cell.angle_beta   90.00
_cell.angle_gamma   90.00
#
_symmetry.space_group_name_H-M   'P 1'
#
loop_
_entity.id
_entity.type
_entity.pdbx_description
1 polymer ?
#
loop_
_entity_poly.entity_id
_entity_poly.type
_entity_poly.pdbx_seq_one_letter_code
_entity_poly.pdbx_strand_id
1 'polypeptide(L)' 'MARNIAIMDSVYEELAKRKRPDESFSAEIRRLIGTKKNILEFAGVCKMTAEESREMHALVKKLRADSDKRIVERIRSRS' A
#
# COMPACT_ATOMS: atom_id res chain seq x y z
N MET A 1 3.57 26.39 -10.07
CA MET A 1 2.41 26.98 -9.36
C MET A 1 1.88 25.97 -8.36
N ALA A 2 1.61 26.39 -7.12
CA ALA A 2 0.93 25.53 -6.15
C ALA A 2 -0.56 25.42 -6.51
N ARG A 3 -1.11 24.21 -6.49
CA ARG A 3 -2.54 23.95 -6.65
C ARG A 3 -3.05 23.39 -5.33
N ASN A 4 -4.11 24.00 -4.81
CA ASN A 4 -4.71 23.59 -3.55
C ASN A 4 -5.81 22.57 -3.84
N ILE A 5 -5.93 21.56 -2.98
CA ILE A 5 -7.01 20.58 -2.99
C ILE A 5 -7.71 20.64 -1.64
N ALA A 6 -9.04 20.51 -1.64
CA ALA A 6 -9.81 20.33 -0.41
C ALA A 6 -9.99 18.84 -0.16
N ILE A 7 -9.88 18.43 1.10
CA ILE A 7 -10.10 17.05 1.56
C ILE A 7 -11.02 17.07 2.78
N MET A 8 -11.67 15.95 3.06
CA MET A 8 -12.46 15.79 4.28
C MET A 8 -11.56 15.75 5.52
N ASP A 9 -12.07 16.21 6.65
CA ASP A 9 -11.35 16.23 7.92
C ASP A 9 -10.89 14.82 8.34
N SER A 10 -11.72 13.81 8.13
CA SER A 10 -11.36 12.41 8.39
C SER A 10 -10.12 11.95 7.60
N VAL A 11 -10.00 12.39 6.35
CA VAL A 11 -8.85 12.09 5.49
C VAL A 11 -7.61 12.87 5.94
N TYR A 12 -7.80 14.12 6.37
CA TYR A 12 -6.72 14.94 6.93
C TYR A 12 -6.14 14.29 8.20
N GLU A 13 -6.99 13.83 9.12
CA GLU A 13 -6.57 13.16 10.34
C GLU A 13 -5.79 11.87 10.06
N GLU A 14 -6.20 11.09 9.05
CA GLU A 14 -5.47 9.89 8.65
C GLU A 14 -4.07 10.19 8.10
N LEU A 15 -3.94 11.27 7.32
CA LEU A 15 -2.63 11.72 6.83
C LEU A 15 -1.78 12.25 7.99
N ALA A 16 -2.37 13.05 8.89
CA ALA A 16 -1.67 13.60 10.04
C ALA A 16 -1.06 12.50 10.95
N LYS A 17 -1.75 11.37 11.12
CA LYS A 17 -1.25 10.21 11.89
C LYS A 17 -0.07 9.49 11.22
N ARG A 18 0.08 9.61 9.90
CA ARG A 18 1.08 8.89 9.09
C ARG A 18 2.28 9.77 8.70
N LYS A 19 2.11 11.09 8.73
CA LYS A 19 3.15 12.10 8.49
C LYS A 19 4.30 11.95 9.48
N ARG A 20 5.53 11.94 8.98
CA ARG A 20 6.72 12.00 9.84
C ARG A 20 6.92 13.41 10.42
N PRO A 21 7.57 13.56 11.59
CA PRO A 21 7.72 14.86 12.26
C PRO A 21 8.24 15.98 11.34
N ASP A 22 9.27 15.68 10.54
CA ASP A 22 9.93 16.66 9.65
C ASP A 22 9.47 16.59 8.18
N GLU A 23 8.42 15.83 7.88
CA GLU A 23 7.90 15.65 6.51
C GLU A 23 6.79 16.66 6.23
N SER A 24 6.63 17.14 4.98
CA SER A 24 5.45 17.92 4.58
C SER A 24 4.32 16.99 4.10
N PHE A 25 3.06 17.42 4.19
CA PHE A 25 1.94 16.64 3.62
C PHE A 25 2.14 16.32 2.13
N SER A 26 2.74 17.23 1.36
CA SER A 26 3.07 16.94 -0.04
C SER A 26 4.14 15.86 -0.19
N ALA A 27 5.12 15.78 0.70
CA ALA A 27 6.13 14.72 0.71
C ALA A 27 5.50 13.38 1.11
N GLU A 28 4.60 13.38 2.08
CA GLU A 28 3.84 12.20 2.48
C GLU A 28 2.95 11.68 1.34
N ILE A 29 2.20 12.56 0.67
CA ILE A 29 1.36 12.20 -0.48
C ILE A 29 2.23 11.62 -1.61
N ARG A 30 3.38 12.25 -1.91
CA ARG A 30 4.33 11.71 -2.90
C ARG A 30 4.87 10.35 -2.49
N ARG A 31 5.14 10.14 -1.20
CA ARG A 31 5.56 8.84 -0.66
C ARG A 31 4.45 7.82 -0.81
N LEU A 32 3.20 8.14 -0.51
CA LEU A 32 2.05 7.24 -0.67
C LEU A 32 1.80 6.89 -2.14
N ILE A 33 1.85 7.88 -3.03
CA ILE A 33 1.73 7.68 -4.49
C ILE A 33 2.92 6.84 -4.99
N GLY A 34 4.14 7.10 -4.51
CA GLY A 34 5.34 6.35 -4.84
C GLY A 34 5.39 4.94 -4.23
N THR A 35 4.71 4.71 -3.11
CA THR A 35 4.59 3.39 -2.45
C THR A 35 3.55 2.51 -3.16
N LYS A 36 2.65 3.10 -3.96
CA LYS A 36 1.82 2.37 -4.93
C LYS A 36 2.61 1.91 -6.16
N LYS A 37 3.91 2.17 -6.26
CA LYS A 37 4.77 1.33 -7.09
C LYS A 37 4.74 -0.06 -6.49
N ASN A 38 3.91 -0.88 -7.10
CA ASN A 38 3.73 -2.28 -6.77
C ASN A 38 5.13 -2.89 -6.57
N ILE A 39 5.34 -3.76 -5.59
CA ILE A 39 6.65 -4.41 -5.42
C ILE A 39 7.07 -5.15 -6.72
N LEU A 40 6.10 -5.44 -7.58
CA LEU A 40 6.24 -5.94 -8.94
C LEU A 40 6.78 -4.94 -9.97
N GLU A 41 6.75 -3.62 -9.74
CA GLU A 41 7.50 -2.67 -10.57
C GLU A 41 9.02 -2.79 -10.34
N PHE A 42 9.46 -3.33 -9.19
CA PHE A 42 10.85 -3.78 -9.03
C PHE A 42 11.17 -5.03 -9.87
N ALA A 43 10.18 -5.71 -10.46
CA ALA A 43 10.44 -6.77 -11.44
C ALA A 43 11.07 -6.21 -12.73
N GLY A 44 11.14 -4.89 -12.95
CA GLY A 44 12.03 -4.33 -13.96
C GLY A 44 13.53 -4.65 -13.74
N VAL A 45 13.90 -5.07 -12.52
CA VAL A 45 15.25 -5.53 -12.15
C VAL A 45 15.40 -7.05 -12.27
N CYS A 46 14.30 -7.80 -12.15
CA CYS A 46 14.27 -9.25 -12.34
C CYS A 46 13.74 -9.56 -13.75
N LYS A 47 14.60 -9.95 -14.69
CA LYS A 47 14.18 -10.40 -16.03
C LYS A 47 13.21 -11.59 -15.93
N MET A 48 11.93 -11.34 -15.72
CA MET A 48 10.86 -12.32 -15.64
C MET A 48 9.98 -12.20 -16.87
N THR A 49 9.57 -13.34 -17.39
CA THR A 49 8.60 -13.44 -18.48
C THR A 49 7.20 -13.05 -17.99
N ALA A 50 6.29 -12.80 -18.94
CA ALA A 50 4.91 -12.44 -18.61
C ALA A 50 4.16 -13.55 -17.85
N GLU A 51 4.54 -14.82 -18.06
CA GLU A 51 3.95 -15.97 -17.37
C GLU A 51 4.41 -16.04 -15.91
N GLU A 52 5.72 -15.95 -15.67
CA GLU A 52 6.28 -15.93 -14.31
C GLU A 52 5.74 -14.76 -13.47
N SER A 53 5.52 -13.61 -14.11
CA SER A 53 4.89 -12.46 -13.46
C SER A 53 3.44 -12.75 -13.04
N ARG A 54 2.64 -13.38 -13.92
CA ARG A 54 1.25 -13.76 -13.61
C ARG A 54 1.17 -14.77 -12.49
N GLU A 55 2.04 -15.78 -12.50
CA GLU A 55 2.12 -16.79 -11.45
C GLU A 55 2.48 -16.18 -10.10
N MET A 56 3.49 -15.30 -10.08
CA MET A 56 3.88 -14.57 -8.88
C MET A 56 2.73 -13.70 -8.34
N HIS A 57 2.02 -13.00 -9.23
CA HIS A 57 0.83 -12.21 -8.86
C HIS A 57 -0.25 -13.09 -8.22
N ALA A 58 -0.53 -14.26 -8.79
CA ALA A 58 -1.52 -15.19 -8.25
C ALA A 58 -1.12 -15.71 -6.87
N LEU A 59 0.15 -16.06 -6.67
CA LEU A 59 0.70 -16.52 -5.39
C LEU A 59 0.60 -15.44 -4.31
N VAL A 60 1.01 -14.21 -4.62
CA VAL A 60 0.91 -13.09 -3.67
C VAL A 60 -0.55 -12.82 -3.28
N LYS A 61 -1.48 -12.88 -4.24
CA LYS A 61 -2.91 -12.69 -3.97
C LYS A 61 -3.44 -13.78 -3.02
N LYS A 62 -3.05 -15.04 -3.23
CA LYS A 62 -3.42 -16.15 -2.37
C LYS A 62 -2.87 -15.98 -0.95
N LEU A 63 -1.59 -15.64 -0.82
CA LEU A 63 -0.95 -15.42 0.49
C LEU A 63 -1.61 -14.29 1.29
N ARG A 64 -2.02 -13.21 0.61
CA ARG A 64 -2.76 -12.11 1.24
C ARG A 64 -4.13 -12.55 1.73
N ALA A 65 -4.90 -13.26 0.90
CA ALA A 65 -6.20 -13.80 1.30
C ALA A 65 -6.09 -14.77 2.50
N ASP A 66 -5.08 -15.63 2.50
CA ASP A 66 -4.83 -16.57 3.61
C ASP A 66 -4.39 -15.83 4.89
N SER A 67 -3.65 -14.73 4.75
CA SER A 67 -3.25 -13.90 5.89
C SER A 67 -4.44 -13.15 6.48
N ASP A 68 -5.28 -12.57 5.63
CA ASP A 68 -6.50 -11.87 6.03
C ASP A 68 -7.46 -12.82 6.75
N LYS A 69 -7.63 -14.05 6.22
CA LYS A 69 -8.43 -15.09 6.87
C LYS A 69 -7.90 -15.46 8.26
N ARG A 70 -6.58 -15.64 8.40
CA ARG A 70 -5.95 -15.92 9.71
C ARG A 70 -6.13 -14.79 10.71
N ILE A 71 -6.05 -13.54 10.25
CA ILE A 71 -6.28 -12.37 11.10
C ILE A 71 -7.73 -12.35 11.60
N VAL A 72 -8.70 -12.56 10.71
CA VAL A 72 -10.12 -12.62 11.05
C VAL A 72 -10.43 -13.76 12.02
N GLU A 73 -9.86 -14.96 11.80
CA GLU A 73 -10.01 -16.10 12.71
C GLU A 73 -9.42 -15.82 14.10
N ARG A 74 -8.25 -15.18 14.16
CA ARG A 74 -7.60 -14.78 15.42
C ARG A 74 -8.39 -13.70 16.18
N ILE A 75 -9.06 -12.80 15.47
CA ILE A 75 -9.93 -11.79 16.09
C ILE A 75 -11.17 -12.48 16.66
N ARG A 76 -11.79 -13.39 15.91
CA ARG A 76 -12.98 -14.14 16.35
C ARG A 76 -12.74 -15.08 17.52
N SER A 77 -11.53 -15.66 17.67
CA SER A 77 -11.21 -16.54 18.80
C SER A 77 -10.90 -15.80 20.11
N ARG A 78 -10.86 -14.46 20.07
CA ARG A 78 -10.58 -13.58 21.23
C ARG A 78 -11.80 -12.75 21.67
N SER A 79 -12.89 -12.79 20.91
CA SER A 79 -14.21 -12.22 21.25
C SER A 79 -15.09 -13.28 21.91
#